data_AF-A0A1A7XN20-F1
#
_entry.id   AF-A0A1A7XN20-F1
#
_cell.length_a   1.000
_cell.length_b   1.000
_cell.length_c   1.000
_cell.angle_alpha   90.00
_cell.angle_beta   90.00
_cell.angle_gamma   90.00
#
_symmetry.space_group_name_H-M   'P 1'
#
loop_
_entity.id
_entity.type
_entity.pdbx_description
1 polymer ?
#
loop_
_entity_poly.entity_id
_entity_poly.type
_entity_poly.pdbx_seq_one_letter_code
_entity_poly.pdbx_strand_id
1 'polypeptide(L)'
;LWVSVENERSKSTDSGPPSPSKSCMTLMPYTLVTPHFPPVCRPVLLLPSILGRILDKKLASWQGFELCVPEVLSSSEQTDQVQRSEILEECEQGGNGFYTLKSVDKIMKKGIHCVLPLGLDCVRRLHRFNIFPIIIFIGQSARSARKLRSKLQRHNQSEEQLLACSRSEEPLLDKLPCLYHNMSPDSWCDQTSLLNALRTVIWEEQRRIVWVEPDLW
;
A
#
# COMPACT_ATOMS: atom_id res chain seq x y z
N LEU A 1 -16.33 -9.48 21.29
CA LEU A 1 -16.25 -10.83 20.70
C LEU A 1 -17.25 -10.87 19.54
N TRP A 2 -16.81 -10.54 18.32
CA TRP A 2 -17.64 -10.74 17.13
C TRP A 2 -17.38 -12.16 16.63
N VAL A 3 -18.45 -12.93 16.42
CA VAL A 3 -18.39 -14.30 15.91
C VAL A 3 -18.92 -14.27 14.48
N SER A 4 -18.07 -14.61 13.51
CA SER A 4 -18.52 -14.93 12.15
C SER A 4 -18.83 -16.42 12.11
N VAL A 5 -20.10 -16.77 11.93
CA VAL A 5 -20.53 -18.15 11.71
C VAL A 5 -20.71 -18.35 10.20
N GLU A 6 -19.75 -19.00 9.56
CA GLU A 6 -19.95 -19.50 8.19
C GLU A 6 -20.75 -20.80 8.28
N ASN A 7 -22.01 -20.74 7.82
CA ASN A 7 -22.88 -21.90 7.80
C ASN A 7 -22.70 -22.62 6.46
N GLU A 8 -21.83 -23.63 6.43
CA GLU A 8 -21.66 -24.53 5.29
C GLU A 8 -23.00 -25.26 5.02
N ARG A 9 -23.75 -24.85 3.99
CA ARG A 9 -24.92 -25.58 3.49
C ARG A 9 -24.47 -26.86 2.80
N SER A 10 -24.26 -27.91 3.58
CA SER A 10 -24.15 -29.27 3.07
C SER A 10 -25.53 -29.76 2.62
N LYS A 11 -25.78 -29.79 1.31
CA LYS A 11 -26.82 -30.66 0.75
C LYS A 11 -26.26 -32.09 0.74
N SER A 12 -26.63 -32.90 1.74
CA SER A 12 -26.42 -34.35 1.69
C SER A 12 -27.75 -35.07 1.89
N THR A 13 -28.29 -35.59 0.79
CA THR A 13 -29.22 -36.71 0.79
C THR A 13 -28.40 -37.99 0.93
N ASP A 14 -28.20 -38.49 2.15
CA ASP A 14 -28.17 -39.94 2.41
C ASP A 14 -28.19 -40.23 3.92
N SER A 15 -28.87 -41.31 4.30
CA SER A 15 -29.11 -41.74 5.68
C SER A 15 -27.89 -42.42 6.31
N GLY A 16 -27.22 -41.72 7.24
CA GLY A 16 -26.17 -42.25 8.13
C GLY A 16 -26.17 -41.50 9.47
N PRO A 17 -25.55 -42.03 10.54
CA PRO A 17 -25.65 -41.44 11.88
C PRO A 17 -25.02 -40.03 11.89
N PRO A 18 -25.58 -39.08 12.66
CA PRO A 18 -25.16 -37.69 12.61
C PRO A 18 -23.70 -37.58 13.07
N SER A 19 -22.82 -37.22 12.14
CA SER A 19 -21.48 -36.75 12.49
C SER A 19 -21.64 -35.46 13.30
N PRO A 20 -20.85 -35.24 14.37
CA PRO A 20 -20.89 -33.97 15.07
C PRO A 20 -20.43 -32.89 14.10
N SER A 21 -21.35 -32.04 13.68
CA SER A 21 -21.08 -30.83 12.91
C SER A 21 -20.15 -29.97 13.76
N LYS A 22 -18.84 -30.06 13.51
CA LYS A 22 -17.85 -29.18 14.12
C LYS A 22 -18.05 -27.80 13.51
N SER A 23 -18.91 -26.99 14.14
CA SER A 23 -18.98 -25.57 13.85
C SER A 23 -17.60 -24.98 14.20
N CYS A 24 -16.78 -24.73 13.18
CA CYS A 24 -15.53 -24.00 13.34
C CYS A 24 -15.90 -22.54 13.69
N MET A 25 -15.72 -22.16 14.96
CA MET A 25 -15.85 -20.77 15.37
C MET A 25 -14.50 -20.10 15.12
N THR A 26 -14.40 -19.31 14.06
CA THR A 26 -13.23 -18.47 13.81
C THR A 26 -13.39 -17.19 14.62
N LEU A 27 -12.66 -17.07 15.73
CA LEU A 27 -12.58 -15.81 16.48
C LEU A 27 -11.68 -14.84 15.72
N MET A 28 -12.18 -13.63 15.48
CA MET A 28 -11.35 -12.52 14.99
C MET A 28 -10.66 -11.88 16.20
N PRO A 29 -9.32 -11.98 16.33
CA PRO A 29 -8.59 -11.33 17.41
C PRO A 29 -8.69 -9.81 17.25
N TYR A 30 -8.86 -9.10 18.36
CA TYR A 30 -8.71 -7.65 18.38
C TYR A 30 -7.26 -7.31 18.68
N THR A 31 -6.71 -6.32 17.99
CA THR A 31 -5.39 -5.76 18.29
C THR A 31 -5.55 -4.40 18.96
N LEU A 32 -4.70 -4.10 19.93
CA LEU A 32 -4.60 -2.76 20.50
C LEU A 32 -4.03 -1.81 19.43
N VAL A 33 -4.60 -0.61 19.31
CA VAL A 33 -4.13 0.42 18.38
C VAL A 33 -4.01 1.78 19.07
N THR A 34 -3.09 2.61 18.58
CA THR A 34 -2.90 3.98 19.03
C THR A 34 -3.38 4.95 17.96
N PRO A 35 -4.15 6.00 18.31
CA PRO A 35 -4.56 7.03 17.36
C PRO A 35 -3.41 8.02 17.11
N HIS A 36 -3.17 8.32 15.84
CA HIS A 36 -2.24 9.35 15.39
C HIS A 36 -2.95 10.38 14.52
N PHE A 37 -2.55 11.64 14.67
CA PHE A 37 -3.11 12.79 13.96
C PHE A 37 -1.97 13.47 13.17
N PRO A 38 -1.66 13.00 11.95
CA PRO A 38 -0.57 13.57 11.15
C PRO A 38 -0.79 15.07 10.94
N PRO A 39 0.13 15.95 11.38
CA PRO A 39 -0.06 17.41 11.34
C PRO A 39 0.15 18.01 9.94
N VAL A 40 0.67 17.21 9.00
CA VAL A 40 1.02 17.60 7.63
C VAL A 40 0.51 16.58 6.61
N CYS A 41 0.66 16.89 5.33
CA CYS A 41 0.35 15.97 4.25
C CYS A 41 1.14 14.66 4.37
N ARG A 42 0.43 13.54 4.36
CA ARG A 42 0.99 12.19 4.49
C ARG A 42 1.62 11.74 3.15
N PRO A 43 2.69 10.92 3.17
CA PRO A 43 3.16 10.26 1.95
C PRO A 43 2.08 9.36 1.34
N VAL A 44 2.12 9.12 0.04
CA VAL A 44 1.16 8.27 -0.69
C VAL A 44 1.91 7.09 -1.27
N LEU A 45 1.46 5.88 -0.92
CA LEU A 45 1.98 4.61 -1.41
C LEU A 45 0.88 3.89 -2.20
N LEU A 46 1.15 3.61 -3.48
CA LEU A 46 0.21 2.93 -4.38
C LEU A 46 0.62 1.48 -4.62
N LEU A 47 -0.34 0.58 -4.47
CA LEU A 47 -0.18 -0.84 -4.73
C LEU A 47 -1.24 -1.30 -5.75
N PRO A 48 -0.98 -2.32 -6.58
CA PRO A 48 0.27 -3.07 -6.66
C PRO A 48 1.45 -2.20 -7.13
N SER A 49 2.66 -2.46 -6.65
CA SER A 49 3.83 -1.60 -6.87
C SER A 49 4.12 -1.33 -8.35
N ILE A 50 3.89 -2.32 -9.23
CA ILE A 50 3.99 -2.15 -10.69
C ILE A 50 3.06 -1.03 -11.20
N LEU A 51 1.80 -1.01 -10.74
CA LEU A 51 0.86 0.03 -11.14
C LEU A 51 1.21 1.38 -10.50
N GLY A 52 1.61 1.37 -9.22
CA GLY A 52 2.09 2.57 -8.53
C GLY A 52 3.18 3.29 -9.33
N ARG A 53 4.25 2.57 -9.68
CA ARG A 53 5.38 3.09 -10.50
C ARG A 53 4.96 3.68 -11.84
N ILE A 54 3.90 3.16 -12.46
CA ILE A 54 3.35 3.70 -13.72
C ILE A 54 2.58 5.01 -13.48
N LEU A 55 1.93 5.16 -12.33
CA LEU A 55 1.08 6.29 -11.98
C LEU A 55 1.83 7.41 -11.26
N ASP A 56 2.98 7.15 -10.64
CA ASP A 56 3.71 8.10 -9.80
C ASP A 56 3.96 9.45 -10.46
N LYS A 57 4.51 9.46 -11.67
CA LYS A 57 4.75 10.71 -12.43
C LYS A 57 3.46 11.48 -12.71
N LYS A 58 2.35 10.77 -12.89
CA LYS A 58 1.05 11.39 -13.11
C LYS A 58 0.48 11.97 -11.81
N LEU A 59 0.62 11.28 -10.69
CA LEU A 59 0.24 11.80 -9.37
C LEU A 59 1.06 13.03 -9.01
N ALA A 60 2.39 12.97 -9.20
CA ALA A 60 3.29 14.09 -8.93
C ALA A 60 3.05 15.32 -9.83
N SER A 61 2.29 15.18 -10.92
CA SER A 61 1.86 16.34 -11.73
C SER A 61 0.69 17.11 -11.14
N TRP A 62 0.05 16.59 -10.07
CA TRP A 62 -1.02 17.29 -9.37
C TRP A 62 -0.47 18.36 -8.43
N GLN A 63 -1.18 19.48 -8.32
CA GLN A 63 -0.90 20.47 -7.28
C GLN A 63 -0.99 19.84 -5.88
N GLY A 64 0.03 20.07 -5.05
CA GLY A 64 0.12 19.51 -3.70
C GLY A 64 0.74 18.12 -3.63
N PHE A 65 1.41 17.67 -4.70
CA PHE A 65 2.11 16.38 -4.76
C PHE A 65 3.53 16.59 -5.30
N GLU A 66 4.48 15.82 -4.80
CA GLU A 66 5.86 15.78 -5.31
C GLU A 66 6.38 14.33 -5.27
N LEU A 67 7.06 13.92 -6.34
CA LEU A 67 7.64 12.58 -6.43
C LEU A 67 8.86 12.48 -5.53
N CYS A 68 8.92 11.45 -4.70
CA CYS A 68 10.14 11.13 -3.99
C CYS A 68 11.21 10.70 -4.98
N VAL A 69 12.39 11.29 -4.90
CA VAL A 69 13.55 10.92 -5.73
C VAL A 69 14.63 10.30 -4.85
N PRO A 70 15.38 9.32 -5.37
CA PRO A 70 16.50 8.74 -4.63
C PRO A 70 17.65 9.75 -4.54
N GLU A 71 18.35 9.77 -3.41
CA GLU A 71 19.52 10.60 -3.14
C GLU A 71 20.78 9.76 -3.27
N VAL A 72 21.85 10.33 -3.85
CA VAL A 72 23.17 9.67 -3.85
C VAL A 72 23.85 9.97 -2.53
N LEU A 73 24.26 8.92 -1.81
CA LEU A 73 24.92 9.02 -0.51
C LEU A 73 26.40 8.67 -0.65
N SER A 74 27.26 9.36 0.09
CA SER A 74 28.64 8.90 0.31
C SER A 74 28.67 7.62 1.16
N SER A 75 29.77 6.86 1.14
CA SER A 75 29.90 5.62 1.93
C SER A 75 29.71 5.84 3.43
N SER A 76 30.16 6.99 3.96
CA SER A 76 29.96 7.34 5.37
C SER A 76 28.48 7.59 5.67
N GLU A 77 27.82 8.42 4.86
CA GLU A 77 26.39 8.74 5.04
C GLU A 77 25.51 7.50 4.91
N GLN A 78 25.84 6.60 3.96
CA GLN A 78 25.14 5.32 3.81
C GLN A 78 25.26 4.48 5.09
N THR A 79 26.48 4.32 5.62
CA THR A 79 26.73 3.52 6.83
C THR A 79 25.96 4.08 8.02
N ASP A 80 26.01 5.41 8.21
CA ASP A 80 25.31 6.08 9.30
C ASP A 80 23.79 5.94 9.19
N GLN A 81 23.22 6.14 7.99
CA GLN A 81 21.77 6.01 7.78
C GLN A 81 21.28 4.56 7.88
N VAL A 82 22.07 3.58 7.46
CA VAL A 82 21.76 2.15 7.67
C VAL A 82 21.69 1.84 9.17
N GLN A 83 22.67 2.28 9.96
CA GLN A 83 22.67 2.08 11.41
C GLN A 83 21.43 2.71 12.08
N ARG A 84 20.99 3.85 11.55
CA ARG A 84 19.81 4.57 12.05
C ARG A 84 18.48 4.06 11.46
N SER A 85 18.51 3.07 10.56
CA SER A 85 17.33 2.56 9.84
C SER A 85 16.59 3.64 9.03
N GLU A 86 17.33 4.61 8.48
CA GLU A 86 16.77 5.75 7.73
C GLU A 86 16.69 5.54 6.22
N ILE A 87 17.26 4.45 5.70
CA ILE A 87 17.14 4.04 4.30
C ILE A 87 15.86 3.24 4.10
N LEU A 88 15.02 3.64 3.14
CA LEU A 88 13.75 3.00 2.80
C LEU A 88 13.88 1.95 1.68
N GLU A 89 14.64 2.25 0.63
CA GLU A 89 14.88 1.31 -0.48
C GLU A 89 16.11 1.79 -1.28
N GLU A 90 16.87 0.85 -1.84
CA GLU A 90 17.93 1.14 -2.81
C GLU A 90 17.35 1.17 -4.23
N CYS A 91 17.73 2.16 -5.02
CA CYS A 91 17.19 2.34 -6.37
C CYS A 91 17.90 1.44 -7.38
N GLU A 92 17.15 0.50 -7.97
CA GLU A 92 17.70 -0.46 -8.94
C GLU A 92 18.05 0.14 -10.32
N GLN A 93 17.49 1.30 -10.68
CA GLN A 93 17.44 1.76 -12.07
C GLN A 93 18.48 2.83 -12.48
N GLY A 94 19.50 3.14 -11.65
CA GLY A 94 20.40 4.26 -11.99
C GLY A 94 21.65 4.51 -11.15
N GLY A 95 22.19 3.53 -10.42
CA GLY A 95 23.40 3.67 -9.60
C GLY A 95 23.10 3.70 -8.08
N ASN A 96 24.08 4.12 -7.26
CA ASN A 96 24.04 4.16 -5.78
C ASN A 96 23.05 5.19 -5.20
N GLY A 97 21.80 5.20 -5.66
CA GLY A 97 20.74 6.08 -5.17
C GLY A 97 19.89 5.38 -4.10
N PHE A 98 19.53 6.10 -3.05
CA PHE A 98 18.73 5.59 -1.94
C PHE A 98 17.49 6.45 -1.72
N TYR A 99 16.34 5.82 -1.54
CA TYR A 99 15.18 6.49 -0.97
C TYR A 99 15.37 6.54 0.55
N THR A 100 15.33 7.73 1.13
CA THR A 100 15.66 7.96 2.54
C THR A 100 14.48 8.60 3.26
N LEU A 101 14.41 8.47 4.58
CA LEU A 101 13.43 9.20 5.39
C LEU A 101 13.60 10.72 5.24
N LYS A 102 14.84 11.17 5.08
CA LYS A 102 15.18 12.58 4.87
C LYS A 102 14.55 13.13 3.59
N SER A 103 14.56 12.37 2.49
CA SER A 103 13.96 12.83 1.23
C SER A 103 12.43 12.92 1.33
N VAL A 104 11.80 11.99 2.05
CA VAL A 104 10.35 12.02 2.35
C VAL A 104 9.99 13.22 3.24
N ASP A 105 10.70 13.40 4.36
CA ASP A 105 10.47 14.49 5.32
C ASP A 105 10.66 15.87 4.68
N LYS A 106 11.65 16.03 3.79
CA LYS A 106 11.86 17.26 3.03
C LYS A 106 10.63 17.66 2.21
N ILE A 107 9.93 16.70 1.62
CA ILE A 107 8.71 16.95 0.86
C ILE A 107 7.55 17.28 1.80
N MET A 108 7.37 16.49 2.87
CA MET A 108 6.29 16.69 3.85
C MET A 108 6.37 18.05 4.54
N LYS A 109 7.58 18.56 4.82
CA LYS A 109 7.82 19.90 5.39
C LYS A 109 7.36 21.05 4.50
N LYS A 110 7.19 20.82 3.19
CA LYS A 110 6.57 21.80 2.27
C LYS A 110 5.04 21.82 2.39
N GLY A 111 4.44 20.93 3.19
CA GLY A 111 2.99 20.80 3.33
C GLY A 111 2.33 20.11 2.14
N ILE A 112 3.04 19.26 1.40
CA ILE A 112 2.54 18.54 0.22
C ILE A 112 2.72 17.04 0.36
N HIS A 113 1.92 16.25 -0.37
CA HIS A 113 2.01 14.79 -0.36
C HIS A 113 3.28 14.32 -1.08
N CYS A 114 4.05 13.46 -0.41
CA CYS A 114 5.18 12.76 -1.01
C CYS A 114 4.68 11.50 -1.72
N VAL A 115 4.82 11.42 -3.04
CA VAL A 115 4.48 10.21 -3.82
C VAL A 115 5.66 9.24 -3.72
N LEU A 116 5.43 8.06 -3.14
CA LEU A 116 6.47 7.06 -2.86
C LEU A 116 6.49 5.97 -3.94
N PRO A 117 7.54 5.90 -4.78
CA PRO A 117 7.67 4.88 -5.82
C PRO A 117 8.20 3.54 -5.26
N LEU A 118 7.72 3.13 -4.09
CA LEU A 118 8.27 2.04 -3.27
C LEU A 118 7.29 0.87 -3.11
N GLY A 119 7.79 -0.25 -2.58
CA GLY A 119 6.96 -1.36 -2.10
C GLY A 119 6.54 -1.22 -0.64
N LEU A 120 5.93 -2.29 -0.09
CA LEU A 120 5.43 -2.33 1.30
C LEU A 120 6.54 -2.29 2.38
N ASP A 121 7.77 -2.65 2.03
CA ASP A 121 8.89 -2.76 2.97
C ASP A 121 9.29 -1.44 3.62
N CYS A 122 8.86 -0.30 3.05
CA CYS A 122 9.10 1.03 3.60
C CYS A 122 8.14 1.39 4.75
N VAL A 123 6.96 0.77 4.86
CA VAL A 123 5.88 1.22 5.76
C VAL A 123 6.29 1.17 7.23
N ARG A 124 6.84 0.03 7.68
CA ARG A 124 7.31 -0.12 9.08
C ARG A 124 8.44 0.86 9.41
N ARG A 125 9.34 1.11 8.46
CA ARG A 125 10.41 2.11 8.61
C ARG A 125 9.86 3.53 8.73
N LEU A 126 8.86 3.90 7.93
CA LEU A 126 8.18 5.19 8.06
C LEU A 126 7.51 5.35 9.43
N HIS A 127 6.82 4.31 9.91
CA HIS A 127 6.12 4.33 11.20
C HIS A 127 7.05 4.53 12.39
N ARG A 128 8.24 3.92 12.40
CA ARG A 128 9.26 4.12 13.45
C ARG A 128 9.65 5.59 13.64
N PHE A 129 9.45 6.41 12.61
CA PHE A 129 9.74 7.85 12.62
C PHE A 129 8.48 8.71 12.65
N ASN A 130 7.34 8.14 13.06
CA ASN A 130 6.04 8.80 13.12
C ASN A 130 5.58 9.38 11.76
N ILE A 131 5.98 8.73 10.66
CA ILE A 131 5.49 9.03 9.31
C ILE A 131 4.47 7.97 8.92
N PHE A 132 3.23 8.40 8.68
CA PHE A 132 2.10 7.50 8.46
C PHE A 132 1.59 7.62 7.01
N PRO A 133 2.04 6.77 6.08
CA PRO A 133 1.65 6.88 4.67
C PRO A 133 0.15 6.59 4.47
N ILE A 134 -0.44 7.19 3.44
CA ILE A 134 -1.72 6.79 2.85
C ILE A 134 -1.41 5.62 1.91
N ILE A 135 -1.85 4.42 2.29
CA ILE A 135 -1.63 3.20 1.52
C ILE A 135 -2.91 2.89 0.74
N ILE A 136 -2.82 2.83 -0.59
CA ILE A 136 -3.95 2.53 -1.46
C ILE A 136 -3.64 1.31 -2.30
N PHE A 137 -4.38 0.24 -2.08
CA PHE A 137 -4.35 -0.95 -2.92
C PHE A 137 -5.43 -0.83 -4.00
N ILE A 138 -5.02 -0.90 -5.26
CA ILE A 138 -5.88 -0.85 -6.44
C ILE A 138 -6.05 -2.29 -6.93
N GLY A 139 -7.10 -2.95 -6.50
CA GLY A 139 -7.37 -4.34 -6.85
C GLY A 139 -7.35 -4.56 -8.37
N GLN A 140 -6.78 -5.70 -8.79
CA GLN A 140 -6.65 -6.04 -10.21
C GLN A 140 -7.45 -7.29 -10.59
N SER A 141 -8.15 -7.19 -11.71
CA SER A 141 -8.78 -8.30 -12.42
C SER A 141 -8.25 -8.36 -13.86
N ALA A 142 -8.44 -9.49 -14.55
CA ALA A 142 -8.09 -9.58 -15.97
C ALA A 142 -8.82 -8.53 -16.82
N ARG A 143 -9.98 -8.03 -16.39
CA ARG A 143 -10.68 -6.93 -17.06
C ARG A 143 -9.98 -5.59 -16.80
N SER A 144 -9.58 -5.32 -15.56
CA SER A 144 -8.93 -4.05 -15.21
C SER A 144 -7.53 -3.95 -15.81
N ALA A 145 -6.76 -5.04 -15.80
CA ALA A 145 -5.43 -5.11 -16.41
C ALA A 145 -5.47 -4.79 -17.92
N ARG A 146 -6.47 -5.32 -18.64
CA ARG A 146 -6.68 -5.01 -20.06
C ARG A 146 -6.88 -3.51 -20.34
N LYS A 147 -7.56 -2.78 -19.44
CA LYS A 147 -7.73 -1.32 -19.56
C LYS A 147 -6.39 -0.57 -19.50
N LEU A 148 -5.38 -1.17 -18.87
CA LEU A 148 -4.05 -0.59 -18.66
C LEU A 148 -3.00 -1.11 -19.64
N ARG A 149 -3.35 -2.03 -20.57
CA ARG A 149 -2.44 -2.69 -21.51
C ARG A 149 -1.45 -1.72 -22.18
N SER A 150 -1.95 -0.66 -22.80
CA SER A 150 -1.10 0.34 -23.48
C SER A 150 -0.08 0.99 -22.54
N LYS A 151 -0.45 1.23 -21.27
CA LYS A 151 0.43 1.84 -20.27
C LYS A 151 1.47 0.87 -19.77
N LEU A 152 1.07 -0.36 -19.47
CA LEU A 152 1.96 -1.44 -19.07
C LEU A 152 3.05 -1.66 -20.12
N GLN A 153 2.67 -1.78 -21.40
CA GLN A 153 3.62 -2.00 -22.50
C GLN A 153 4.63 -0.86 -22.65
N ARG A 154 4.22 0.41 -22.46
CA ARG A 154 5.16 1.56 -22.47
C ARG A 154 6.17 1.54 -21.31
N HIS A 155 5.92 0.75 -20.27
CA HIS A 155 6.79 0.59 -19.11
C HIS A 155 7.45 -0.80 -19.08
N ASN A 156 7.45 -1.54 -20.20
CA ASN A 156 7.99 -2.90 -20.30
C ASN A 156 7.37 -3.88 -19.28
N GLN A 157 6.06 -3.72 -19.02
CA GLN A 157 5.28 -4.59 -18.15
C GLN A 157 4.14 -5.27 -18.92
N SER A 158 3.73 -6.45 -18.48
CA SER A 158 2.60 -7.21 -19.01
C SER A 158 1.41 -7.20 -18.05
N GLU A 159 0.23 -7.58 -18.56
CA GLU A 159 -0.97 -7.74 -17.72
C GLU A 159 -0.78 -8.85 -16.68
N GLU A 160 -0.12 -9.93 -17.07
CA GLU A 160 0.20 -11.08 -16.21
C GLU A 160 1.15 -10.68 -15.09
N GLN A 161 2.16 -9.83 -15.38
CA GLN A 161 3.08 -9.29 -14.37
C GLN A 161 2.33 -8.42 -13.36
N LEU A 162 1.45 -7.51 -13.83
CA LEU A 162 0.62 -6.70 -12.93
C LEU A 162 -0.29 -7.58 -12.05
N LEU A 163 -0.96 -8.57 -12.64
CA LEU A 163 -1.83 -9.48 -11.90
C LEU A 163 -1.06 -10.35 -10.91
N ALA A 164 0.15 -10.80 -11.27
CA ALA A 164 1.02 -11.56 -10.36
C ALA A 164 1.49 -10.71 -9.18
N CYS A 165 1.94 -9.47 -9.44
CA CYS A 165 2.30 -8.49 -8.42
C CYS A 165 1.13 -8.18 -7.49
N SER A 166 -0.08 -7.99 -8.02
CA SER A 166 -1.29 -7.81 -7.22
C SER A 166 -1.52 -8.99 -6.27
N ARG A 167 -1.45 -10.22 -6.79
CA ARG A 167 -1.67 -11.44 -5.98
C ARG A 167 -0.58 -11.66 -4.93
N SER A 168 0.66 -11.24 -5.19
CA SER A 168 1.75 -11.41 -4.24
C SER A 168 1.71 -10.37 -3.12
N GLU A 169 1.28 -9.14 -3.42
CA GLU A 169 1.28 -8.04 -2.45
C GLU A 169 -0.01 -7.99 -1.60
N GLU A 170 -1.14 -8.44 -2.14
CA GLU A 170 -2.43 -8.40 -1.43
C GLU A 170 -2.40 -9.10 -0.05
N PRO A 171 -1.84 -10.32 0.12
CA PRO A 171 -1.76 -10.96 1.43
C PRO A 171 -0.85 -10.25 2.44
N LEU A 172 0.07 -9.41 1.96
CA LEU A 172 0.99 -8.65 2.82
C LEU A 172 0.28 -7.46 3.49
N LEU A 173 -0.84 -7.01 2.93
CA LEU A 173 -1.65 -5.91 3.48
C LEU A 173 -2.19 -6.24 4.87
N ASP A 174 -2.50 -7.51 5.14
CA ASP A 174 -2.96 -7.98 6.46
C ASP A 174 -1.88 -7.91 7.55
N LYS A 175 -0.62 -7.66 7.16
CA LYS A 175 0.53 -7.53 8.07
C LYS A 175 0.97 -6.10 8.28
N LEU A 176 0.23 -5.14 7.72
CA LEU A 176 0.52 -3.73 7.89
C LEU A 176 0.22 -3.28 9.32
N PRO A 177 1.06 -2.38 9.87
CA PRO A 177 0.83 -1.81 11.20
C PRO A 177 -0.31 -0.77 11.21
N CYS A 178 -1.00 -0.54 10.09
CA CYS A 178 -2.14 0.37 9.98
C CYS A 178 -3.08 -0.02 8.84
N LEU A 179 -4.23 0.65 8.80
CA LEU A 179 -5.23 0.44 7.75
C LEU A 179 -4.74 0.96 6.39
N TYR A 180 -5.16 0.26 5.34
CA TYR A 180 -5.02 0.67 3.95
C TYR A 180 -6.40 0.91 3.33
N HIS A 181 -6.44 1.63 2.21
CA HIS A 181 -7.64 1.79 1.41
C HIS A 181 -7.65 0.79 0.25
N ASN A 182 -8.74 0.05 0.06
CA ASN A 182 -8.90 -0.87 -1.06
C ASN A 182 -9.83 -0.27 -2.13
N MET A 183 -9.33 -0.13 -3.36
CA MET A 183 -10.12 0.24 -4.52
C MET A 183 -10.45 -1.00 -5.34
N SER A 184 -11.75 -1.28 -5.50
CA SER A 184 -12.21 -2.42 -6.29
C SER A 184 -11.80 -2.29 -7.78
N PRO A 185 -11.45 -3.40 -8.47
CA PRO A 185 -11.14 -3.38 -9.91
C PRO A 185 -12.27 -2.83 -10.79
N ASP A 186 -13.51 -2.86 -10.29
CA ASP A 186 -14.70 -2.40 -11.00
C ASP A 186 -15.12 -0.96 -10.64
N SER A 187 -14.43 -0.31 -9.68
CA SER A 187 -14.75 1.07 -9.28
C SER A 187 -14.25 2.15 -10.26
N TRP A 188 -13.60 1.74 -11.34
CA TRP A 188 -13.05 2.63 -12.38
C TRP A 188 -13.15 1.96 -13.76
N CYS A 189 -13.32 2.75 -14.81
CA CYS A 189 -13.55 2.25 -16.17
C CYS A 189 -12.40 2.57 -17.14
N ASP A 190 -11.57 3.56 -16.81
CA ASP A 190 -10.43 4.03 -17.58
C ASP A 190 -9.39 4.70 -16.66
N GLN A 191 -8.30 5.21 -17.25
CA GLN A 191 -7.26 5.88 -16.46
C GLN A 191 -7.76 7.17 -15.79
N THR A 192 -8.63 7.94 -16.45
CA THR A 192 -9.10 9.23 -15.95
C THR A 192 -9.97 9.05 -14.71
N SER A 193 -10.93 8.11 -14.77
CA SER A 193 -11.77 7.73 -13.63
C SER A 193 -10.95 7.16 -12.48
N LEU A 194 -9.94 6.33 -12.74
CA LEU A 194 -9.01 5.84 -11.72
C LEU A 194 -8.27 6.99 -11.01
N LEU A 195 -7.71 7.93 -11.78
CA LEU A 195 -6.99 9.08 -11.25
C LEU A 195 -7.89 10.01 -10.43
N ASN A 196 -9.13 10.23 -10.86
CA ASN A 196 -10.11 11.01 -10.11
C ASN A 196 -10.48 10.32 -8.79
N ALA A 197 -10.75 9.01 -8.83
CA ALA A 197 -11.04 8.24 -7.63
C ALA A 197 -9.86 8.24 -6.64
N LEU A 198 -8.62 8.08 -7.13
CA LEU A 198 -7.41 8.19 -6.31
C LEU A 198 -7.32 9.55 -5.61
N ARG A 199 -7.58 10.65 -6.33
CA ARG A 199 -7.54 11.99 -5.76
C ARG A 199 -8.56 12.15 -4.63
N THR A 200 -9.77 11.63 -4.80
CA THR A 200 -10.81 11.62 -3.76
C THR A 200 -10.38 10.79 -2.56
N VAL A 201 -9.90 9.56 -2.78
CA VAL A 201 -9.43 8.67 -1.71
C VAL A 201 -8.30 9.31 -0.91
N ILE A 202 -7.28 9.88 -1.57
CA ILE A 202 -6.16 10.55 -0.88
C ILE A 202 -6.67 11.71 -0.02
N TRP A 203 -7.60 12.52 -0.54
CA TRP A 203 -8.18 13.63 0.21
C TRP A 203 -8.98 13.16 1.44
N GLU A 204 -9.74 12.08 1.32
CA GLU A 204 -10.48 11.50 2.44
C GLU A 204 -9.54 10.91 3.49
N GLU A 205 -8.58 10.09 3.06
CA GLU A 205 -7.61 9.43 3.93
C GLU A 205 -6.71 10.43 4.66
N GLN A 206 -6.34 11.55 4.02
CA GLN A 206 -5.55 12.60 4.66
C GLN A 206 -6.23 13.18 5.92
N ARG A 207 -7.56 13.15 5.99
CA ARG A 207 -8.34 13.73 7.09
C ARG A 207 -8.68 12.71 8.19
N ARG A 208 -8.37 11.43 7.98
CA ARG A 208 -8.68 10.36 8.93
C ARG A 208 -7.65 10.29 10.05
N ILE A 209 -8.11 9.86 11.21
CA ILE A 209 -7.24 9.41 12.30
C ILE A 209 -6.52 8.15 11.82
N VAL A 210 -5.21 8.12 11.96
CA VAL A 210 -4.43 6.91 11.64
C VAL A 210 -4.37 6.05 12.88
N TRP A 211 -4.99 4.87 12.82
CA TRP A 211 -4.89 3.87 13.87
C TRP A 211 -3.71 2.96 13.56
N VAL A 212 -2.77 2.90 14.50
CA VAL A 212 -1.51 2.18 14.32
C VAL A 212 -1.38 1.12 15.41
N GLU A 213 -1.13 -0.13 15.00
CA GLU A 213 -0.77 -1.19 15.92
C GLU A 213 0.60 -0.88 16.53
N PRO A 214 0.82 -1.10 17.84
CA PRO A 214 2.13 -0.95 18.44
C PRO A 214 3.12 -1.90 17.76
N ASP A 215 4.34 -1.43 17.53
CA ASP A 215 5.40 -2.28 17.01
C ASP A 215 5.63 -3.45 17.98
N LEU A 216 5.15 -4.64 17.60
CA LEU A 216 5.47 -5.90 18.23
C LEU A 216 6.86 -6.30 17.75
N TRP A 217 7.88 -5.69 18.36
CA TRP A 217 9.33 -5.98 18.27
C TRP A 217 10.13 -5.27 17.17
#